data_AF-A0A024P882-F1
#
_entry.id   AF-A0A024P882-F1
#
_cell.length_a   1.000
_cell.length_b   1.000
_cell.length_c   1.000
_cell.angle_alpha   90.00
_cell.angle_beta   90.00
_cell.angle_gamma   90.00
#
_symmetry.space_group_name_H-M   'P 1'
#
loop_
_entity.id
_entity.type
_entity.pdbx_description
1 polymer ?
#
loop_
_entity_poly.entity_id
_entity_poly.type
_entity_poly.pdbx_seq_one_letter_code
_entity_poly.pdbx_strand_id
1 'polypeptide(L)'
;MNNRLVSGTLAFLFFLFLVGCSLGEEYVFEGESEHWESYIKVSESSGVKTEEFVVKYKGELKELSDIEEIQYSFEASKTSAKNTRTFGGEPPKQKEFSSSGSSLIGKDETIEVMVKWGENEETMELNIK
;
A
#
# COMPACT_ATOMS: atom_id res chain seq x y z
N MET A 1 16.07 63.74 -22.96
CA MET A 1 16.13 64.25 -21.57
C MET A 1 15.22 63.36 -20.74
N ASN A 2 15.81 62.57 -19.85
CA ASN A 2 15.09 61.70 -18.92
C ASN A 2 14.29 62.57 -17.93
N ASN A 3 13.14 62.07 -17.45
CA ASN A 3 12.87 61.93 -16.01
C ASN A 3 11.58 61.16 -15.74
N ARG A 4 11.71 60.20 -14.82
CA ARG A 4 10.68 59.33 -14.26
C ARG A 4 9.79 60.09 -13.28
N LEU A 5 8.52 59.70 -13.15
CA LEU A 5 7.86 59.70 -11.85
C LEU A 5 6.88 58.52 -11.77
N VAL A 6 7.23 57.58 -10.90
CA VAL A 6 6.37 56.47 -10.47
C VAL A 6 5.62 56.95 -9.24
N SER A 7 4.30 56.92 -9.24
CA SER A 7 3.45 57.07 -8.04
C SER A 7 2.03 56.67 -8.44
N GLY A 8 1.36 55.68 -7.86
CA GLY A 8 1.66 54.88 -6.68
C GLY A 8 0.33 54.30 -6.23
N THR A 9 -0.11 53.18 -6.83
CA THR A 9 -1.22 52.32 -6.35
C THR A 9 -1.26 51.05 -7.19
N LEU A 10 -0.18 50.27 -7.15
CA LEU A 10 -0.17 48.88 -7.65
C LEU A 10 0.04 47.92 -6.48
N ALA A 11 -0.75 48.10 -5.41
CA ALA A 11 -0.88 47.14 -4.32
C ALA A 11 -2.14 46.29 -4.56
N PHE A 12 -2.23 45.70 -5.75
CA PHE A 12 -3.32 44.80 -6.12
C PHE A 12 -2.74 43.39 -6.18
N LEU A 13 -3.30 42.51 -5.35
CA LEU A 13 -3.22 41.05 -5.46
C LEU A 13 -1.82 40.43 -5.42
N PHE A 14 -1.23 40.30 -4.22
CA PHE A 14 -0.14 39.33 -4.02
C PHE A 14 -0.27 38.47 -2.76
N PHE A 15 -1.48 38.37 -2.19
CA PHE A 15 -1.69 37.69 -0.90
C PHE A 15 -2.82 36.63 -0.88
N LEU A 16 -3.17 36.03 -2.03
CA LEU A 16 -4.25 35.03 -2.11
C LEU A 16 -3.86 33.64 -2.64
N PHE A 17 -2.57 33.30 -2.77
CA PHE A 17 -2.16 32.03 -3.42
C PHE A 17 -1.51 30.97 -2.53
N LEU A 18 -1.58 31.09 -1.19
CA LEU A 18 -0.94 30.11 -0.29
C LEU A 18 -1.91 29.11 0.36
N VAL A 19 -3.02 28.77 -0.30
CA VAL A 19 -3.70 27.48 -0.02
C VAL A 19 -2.93 26.38 -0.76
N GLY A 20 -1.79 26.00 -0.19
CA GLY A 20 -1.13 24.74 -0.52
C GLY A 20 -1.96 23.61 0.07
N CYS A 21 -2.95 23.12 -0.68
CA CYS A 21 -3.48 21.78 -0.42
C CYS A 21 -2.30 20.82 -0.61
N SER A 22 -1.79 20.22 0.47
CA SER A 22 -0.97 19.02 0.33
C SER A 22 -1.89 17.94 -0.22
N LEU A 23 -1.98 17.83 -1.54
CA LEU A 23 -2.58 16.66 -2.18
C LEU A 23 -1.78 15.46 -1.70
N GLY A 24 -2.45 14.54 -1.01
CA GLY A 24 -1.83 13.29 -0.61
C GLY A 24 -1.42 12.50 -1.85
N GLU A 25 -0.36 11.71 -1.72
CA GLU A 25 0.07 10.79 -2.78
C GLU A 25 -0.42 9.38 -2.46
N GLU A 26 -0.93 8.68 -3.46
CA GLU A 26 -1.25 7.26 -3.34
C GLU A 26 -0.66 6.48 -4.51
N TYR A 27 -0.21 5.26 -4.25
CA TYR A 27 0.21 4.32 -5.27
C TYR A 27 -0.01 2.89 -4.78
N VAL A 28 -0.18 1.97 -5.74
CA VAL A 28 -0.53 0.58 -5.49
C VAL A 28 0.46 -0.32 -6.19
N PHE A 29 1.00 -1.28 -5.45
CA PHE A 29 1.72 -2.42 -6.01
C PHE A 29 0.75 -3.59 -6.13
N GLU A 30 0.79 -4.29 -7.26
CA GLU A 30 -0.02 -5.47 -7.50
C GLU A 30 0.86 -6.58 -8.05
N GLY A 31 0.46 -7.81 -7.77
CA GLY A 31 1.12 -9.01 -8.25
C GLY A 31 0.32 -10.24 -7.89
N GLU A 32 0.68 -11.35 -8.47
CA GLU A 32 -0.06 -12.59 -8.31
C GLU A 32 0.84 -13.82 -8.48
N SER A 33 0.41 -14.91 -7.86
CA SER A 33 0.93 -16.26 -8.04
C SER A 33 -0.19 -17.18 -8.54
N GLU A 34 0.02 -18.49 -8.49
CA GLU A 34 -0.96 -19.48 -8.96
C GLU A 34 -2.29 -19.37 -8.19
N HIS A 35 -2.23 -19.31 -6.85
CA HIS A 35 -3.43 -19.35 -6.02
C HIS A 35 -3.75 -18.02 -5.32
N TRP A 36 -2.85 -17.05 -5.35
CA TRP A 36 -3.00 -15.79 -4.62
C TRP A 36 -2.85 -14.58 -5.53
N GLU A 37 -3.64 -13.55 -5.25
CA GLU A 37 -3.39 -12.18 -5.69
C GLU A 37 -3.07 -11.32 -4.47
N SER A 38 -2.24 -10.31 -4.64
CA SER A 38 -1.81 -9.45 -3.55
C SER A 38 -1.68 -8.01 -4.01
N TYR A 39 -1.97 -7.09 -3.11
CA TYR A 39 -1.68 -5.69 -3.32
C TYR A 39 -1.18 -5.00 -2.05
N ILE A 40 -0.34 -3.99 -2.25
CA ILE A 40 0.04 -3.04 -1.21
C ILE A 40 -0.34 -1.65 -1.68
N LYS A 41 -1.30 -1.03 -0.99
CA LYS A 41 -1.65 0.38 -1.19
C LYS A 41 -0.84 1.23 -0.23
N VAL A 42 -0.08 2.18 -0.76
CA VAL A 42 0.66 3.16 0.03
C VAL A 42 -0.02 4.52 -0.11
N SER A 43 -0.33 5.15 1.01
CA SER A 43 -0.94 6.49 1.08
C SER A 43 -0.05 7.42 1.90
N GLU A 44 0.24 8.61 1.37
CA GLU A 44 0.99 9.67 2.03
C GLU A 44 0.12 10.91 2.18
N SER A 45 -0.12 11.35 3.40
CA SER A 45 -0.89 12.56 3.69
C SER A 45 -0.26 13.32 4.84
N SER A 46 -0.06 14.62 4.66
CA SER A 46 0.51 15.51 5.70
C SER A 46 1.86 15.01 6.26
N GLY A 47 2.68 14.37 5.41
CA GLY A 47 3.99 13.79 5.79
C GLY A 47 3.90 12.47 6.56
N VAL A 48 2.71 11.91 6.73
CA VAL A 48 2.49 10.57 7.31
C VAL A 48 2.25 9.59 6.17
N LYS A 49 3.03 8.52 6.14
CA LYS A 49 2.95 7.47 5.13
C LYS A 49 2.46 6.17 5.76
N THR A 50 1.41 5.59 5.20
CA THR A 50 0.77 4.36 5.65
C THR A 50 0.68 3.35 4.52
N GLU A 51 0.63 2.08 4.87
CA GLU A 51 0.41 0.97 3.95
C GLU A 51 -0.79 0.12 4.37
N GLU A 52 -1.50 -0.39 3.37
CA GLU A 52 -2.50 -1.44 3.48
C GLU A 52 -2.01 -2.61 2.63
N PHE A 53 -1.69 -3.73 3.28
CA PHE A 53 -1.22 -4.96 2.65
C PHE A 53 -2.34 -5.99 2.67
N VAL A 54 -2.69 -6.52 1.50
CA VAL A 54 -3.77 -7.48 1.32
C VAL A 54 -3.30 -8.66 0.48
N VAL A 55 -3.64 -9.87 0.92
CA VAL A 55 -3.53 -11.10 0.13
C VAL A 55 -4.92 -11.72 -0.01
N LYS A 56 -5.24 -12.21 -1.21
CA LYS A 56 -6.54 -12.77 -1.53
C LYS A 56 -6.41 -14.07 -2.31
N TYR A 57 -7.11 -15.10 -1.83
CA TYR A 57 -7.15 -16.40 -2.47
C TYR A 57 -8.03 -16.37 -3.72
N LYS A 58 -7.50 -16.87 -4.84
CA LYS A 58 -8.17 -16.92 -6.14
C LYS A 58 -9.17 -18.07 -6.26
N GLY A 59 -8.87 -19.20 -5.62
CA GLY A 59 -9.68 -20.43 -5.66
C GLY A 59 -10.95 -20.35 -4.82
N GLU A 60 -11.64 -21.47 -4.65
CA GLU A 60 -12.87 -21.53 -3.86
C GLU A 60 -12.60 -21.59 -2.35
N LEU A 61 -13.49 -21.01 -1.53
CA LEU A 61 -13.26 -20.94 -0.08
C LEU A 61 -13.19 -22.35 0.56
N LYS A 62 -13.92 -23.30 -0.02
CA LYS A 62 -13.88 -24.72 0.36
C LYS A 62 -12.50 -25.36 0.19
N GLU A 63 -11.64 -24.84 -0.67
CA GLU A 63 -10.27 -25.36 -0.86
C GLU A 63 -9.35 -24.97 0.30
N LEU A 64 -9.77 -24.00 1.11
CA LEU A 64 -9.15 -23.63 2.38
C LEU A 64 -9.85 -24.27 3.59
N SER A 65 -10.73 -25.26 3.42
CA SER A 65 -11.52 -25.78 4.56
C SER A 65 -10.68 -26.46 5.64
N ASP A 66 -9.53 -26.99 5.26
CA ASP A 66 -8.75 -27.88 6.10
C ASP A 66 -7.49 -27.21 6.68
N ILE A 67 -7.29 -25.92 6.41
CA ILE A 67 -6.12 -25.20 6.93
C ILE A 67 -6.35 -24.68 8.34
N GLU A 68 -5.35 -24.83 9.19
CA GLU A 68 -5.38 -24.33 10.56
C GLU A 68 -4.88 -22.89 10.67
N GLU A 69 -4.01 -22.48 9.75
CA GLU A 69 -3.43 -21.15 9.69
C GLU A 69 -3.07 -20.70 8.28
N ILE A 70 -2.99 -19.38 8.12
CA ILE A 70 -2.35 -18.70 6.99
C ILE A 70 -1.25 -17.80 7.55
N GLN A 71 -0.05 -17.88 6.97
CA GLN A 71 1.00 -16.90 7.17
C GLN A 71 1.20 -16.11 5.89
N TYR A 72 1.32 -14.80 6.00
CA TYR A 72 1.59 -13.94 4.85
C TYR A 72 2.52 -12.80 5.24
N SER A 73 3.46 -12.49 4.36
CA SER A 73 4.48 -11.47 4.60
C SER A 73 4.83 -10.73 3.33
N PHE A 74 5.36 -9.53 3.50
CA PHE A 74 6.04 -8.82 2.43
C PHE A 74 7.44 -8.40 2.89
N GLU A 75 8.35 -8.30 1.94
CA GLU A 75 9.69 -7.74 2.11
C GLU A 75 9.93 -6.66 1.04
N ALA A 76 10.22 -5.45 1.49
CA ALA A 76 10.62 -4.30 0.68
C ALA A 76 12.01 -3.83 1.14
N SER A 77 12.60 -2.87 0.42
CA SER A 77 14.01 -2.50 0.63
C SER A 77 14.31 -1.96 2.04
N LYS A 78 13.32 -1.38 2.71
CA LYS A 78 13.46 -0.70 4.02
C LYS A 78 12.50 -1.19 5.10
N THR A 79 11.55 -2.04 4.74
CA THR A 79 10.49 -2.49 5.66
C THR A 79 9.97 -3.86 5.24
N SER A 80 9.45 -4.58 6.21
CA SER A 80 8.87 -5.90 6.02
C SER A 80 7.77 -6.09 7.06
N ALA A 81 6.74 -6.85 6.72
CA ALA A 81 5.73 -7.28 7.69
C ALA A 81 5.50 -8.78 7.58
N LYS A 82 5.21 -9.42 8.71
CA LYS A 82 4.77 -10.81 8.77
C LYS A 82 3.52 -10.91 9.62
N ASN A 83 2.50 -11.55 9.07
CA ASN A 83 1.21 -11.77 9.70
C ASN A 83 0.91 -13.27 9.75
N THR A 84 0.31 -13.71 10.85
CA THR A 84 -0.21 -15.07 11.00
C THR A 84 -1.66 -14.98 11.43
N ARG A 85 -2.54 -15.70 10.72
CA ARG A 85 -3.95 -15.87 11.08
C ARG A 85 -4.20 -17.34 11.38
N THR A 86 -4.56 -17.65 12.62
CA THR A 86 -4.99 -18.98 13.04
C THR A 86 -6.52 -19.06 13.07
N PHE A 87 -7.09 -20.22 12.77
CA PHE A 87 -8.54 -20.40 12.69
C PHE A 87 -9.14 -21.29 13.80
N GLY A 88 -8.30 -21.88 14.66
CA GLY A 88 -8.74 -22.53 15.89
C GLY A 88 -9.69 -23.72 15.68
N GLY A 89 -9.56 -24.41 14.55
CA GLY A 89 -10.40 -25.56 14.18
C GLY A 89 -11.67 -25.23 13.39
N GLU A 90 -11.96 -23.95 13.14
CA GLU A 90 -12.95 -23.55 12.12
C GLU A 90 -12.24 -23.25 10.79
N PRO A 91 -12.84 -23.50 9.63
CA PRO A 91 -12.27 -23.06 8.36
C PRO A 91 -12.30 -21.52 8.23
N PRO A 92 -11.45 -20.92 7.38
CA PRO A 92 -11.56 -19.52 7.00
C PRO A 92 -12.95 -19.21 6.43
N LYS A 93 -13.53 -18.09 6.86
CA LYS A 93 -14.84 -17.61 6.37
C LYS A 93 -14.73 -16.57 5.26
N GLN A 94 -13.49 -16.19 4.92
CA GLN A 94 -13.17 -15.16 3.93
C GLN A 94 -11.92 -15.58 3.15
N LYS A 95 -11.79 -15.07 1.92
CA LYS A 95 -10.65 -15.32 1.04
C LYS A 95 -9.55 -14.26 1.17
N GLU A 96 -9.86 -13.15 1.84
CA GLU A 96 -9.01 -11.97 1.92
C GLU A 96 -8.45 -11.77 3.33
N PHE A 97 -7.17 -11.46 3.42
CA PHE A 97 -6.45 -11.24 4.66
C PHE A 97 -5.60 -9.99 4.53
N SER A 98 -5.67 -9.12 5.51
CA SER A 98 -5.05 -7.80 5.43
C SER A 98 -4.42 -7.34 6.72
N SER A 99 -3.45 -6.45 6.58
CA SER A 99 -2.79 -5.72 7.66
C SER A 99 -2.51 -4.30 7.21
N SER A 100 -2.41 -3.37 8.15
CA SER A 100 -2.03 -1.99 7.87
C SER A 100 -0.97 -1.49 8.85
N GLY A 101 -0.19 -0.51 8.40
CA GLY A 101 0.95 -0.02 9.17
C GLY A 101 1.50 1.30 8.67
N SER A 102 2.56 1.77 9.33
CA SER A 102 3.39 2.86 8.83
C SER A 102 4.28 2.35 7.70
N SER A 103 4.43 3.13 6.62
CA SER A 103 5.16 2.68 5.44
C SER A 103 6.49 3.39 5.23
N LEU A 104 7.50 2.62 4.82
CA LEU A 104 8.77 3.11 4.31
C LEU A 104 9.02 2.71 2.85
N ILE A 105 8.00 2.14 2.19
CA ILE A 105 8.06 1.63 0.82
C ILE A 105 8.19 2.81 -0.14
N GLY A 106 9.17 2.81 -1.04
CA GLY A 106 9.31 3.78 -2.15
C GLY A 106 8.51 3.39 -3.39
N LYS A 107 8.30 4.32 -4.34
CA LYS A 107 7.58 4.06 -5.61
C LYS A 107 8.35 3.15 -6.57
N ASP A 108 9.67 3.23 -6.53
CA ASP A 108 10.60 2.51 -7.42
C ASP A 108 11.16 1.27 -6.71
N GLU A 109 10.28 0.41 -6.20
CA GLU A 109 10.67 -0.83 -5.52
C GLU A 109 9.91 -2.04 -6.11
N THR A 110 10.54 -3.20 -6.09
CA THR A 110 9.87 -4.49 -6.26
C THR A 110 9.71 -5.10 -4.88
N ILE A 111 8.51 -5.55 -4.55
CA ILE A 111 8.17 -6.08 -3.22
C ILE A 111 7.95 -7.58 -3.35
N GLU A 112 8.68 -8.38 -2.57
CA GLU A 112 8.45 -9.82 -2.53
C GLU A 112 7.35 -10.12 -1.50
N VAL A 113 6.33 -10.88 -1.90
CA VAL A 113 5.27 -11.37 -1.02
C VAL A 113 5.34 -12.88 -0.94
N MET A 114 5.18 -13.41 0.26
CA MET A 114 5.11 -14.85 0.54
C MET A 114 3.79 -15.16 1.24
N VAL A 115 3.13 -16.24 0.82
CA VAL A 115 1.95 -16.79 1.48
C VAL A 115 2.16 -18.27 1.76
N LYS A 116 1.88 -18.71 2.99
CA LYS A 116 1.91 -20.11 3.42
C LYS A 116 0.55 -20.51 3.97
N TRP A 117 0.02 -21.65 3.52
CA TRP A 117 -1.24 -22.22 3.99
C TRP A 117 -1.20 -23.74 3.92
N GLY A 118 -1.49 -24.41 5.04
CA GLY A 118 -1.27 -25.85 5.15
C GLY A 118 0.19 -26.23 4.86
N GLU A 119 0.41 -27.15 3.93
CA GLU A 119 1.76 -27.54 3.45
C GLU A 119 2.23 -26.74 2.23
N ASN A 120 1.43 -25.78 1.75
CA ASN A 120 1.72 -25.01 0.54
C ASN A 120 2.41 -23.69 0.86
N GLU A 121 3.22 -23.23 -0.09
CA GLU A 121 3.93 -21.96 -0.04
C GLU A 121 4.06 -21.38 -1.45
N GLU A 122 3.74 -20.10 -1.58
CA GLU A 122 3.90 -19.35 -2.82
C GLU A 122 4.59 -18.02 -2.55
N THR A 123 5.38 -17.59 -3.55
CA THR A 123 5.95 -16.25 -3.62
C THR A 123 5.45 -15.54 -4.87
N MET A 124 5.33 -14.22 -4.78
CA MET A 124 4.99 -13.34 -5.90
C MET A 124 5.70 -12.01 -5.75
N GLU A 125 6.04 -11.40 -6.88
CA GLU A 125 6.59 -10.04 -6.92
C GLU A 125 5.46 -9.04 -7.16
N LEU A 126 5.38 -8.00 -6.33
CA LEU A 126 4.49 -6.87 -6.58
C LEU A 126 5.27 -5.74 -7.23
N ASN A 127 4.68 -5.19 -8.29
CA ASN A 127 5.21 -4.05 -9.02
C ASN A 127 4.17 -2.94 -9.06
N ILE A 128 4.62 -1.69 -9.20
CA ILE A 128 3.72 -0.55 -9.30
C ILE A 128 2.78 -0.69 -10.50
N LYS A 129 1.50 -0.39 -10.30
CA LYS A 129 0.47 -0.41 -11.34
C LYS A 129 0.49 0.83 -12.24
#